data_AF-A0A4U1JAD2-F1
#
_entry.id   AF-A0A4U1JAD2-F1
#
_cell.length_a   1.000
_cell.length_b   1.000
_cell.length_c   1.000
_cell.angle_alpha   90.00
_cell.angle_beta   90.00
_cell.angle_gamma   90.00
#
_symmetry.space_group_name_H-M   'P 1'
#
loop_
_entity.id
_entity.type
_entity.pdbx_description
1 polymer ?
#
loop_
_entity_poly.entity_id
_entity_poly.type
_entity_poly.pdbx_seq_one_letter_code
_entity_poly.pdbx_strand_id
1 'polypeptide(L)'
;MSYESFQIEVIELGSRGVPLTVANVVAHLRTPPARVQQGLDRMAREGLLDLEVDENEGFVVYRVRGLSTSLPLARRRAARPKPIDSITPVTYTRPSLRMTPQKSVTLAVVLGALVPGLGLAYAAPLRVVLPASLLVIVFGKLLAPLLIFAPLFWVFAIGVSALFGGLYAVRYNQEGHRAPLLS
;
A
#
# COMPACT_ATOMS: atom_id res chain seq x y z
N MET A 1 -12.05 10.54 27.29
CA MET A 1 -12.17 9.08 27.43
C MET A 1 -10.94 8.58 28.16
N SER A 2 -11.11 7.81 29.24
CA SER A 2 -9.98 7.18 29.95
C SER A 2 -9.45 6.00 29.14
N TYR A 3 -8.21 5.59 29.40
CA TYR A 3 -7.60 4.45 28.71
C TYR A 3 -8.31 3.13 29.05
N GLU A 4 -8.75 2.95 30.29
CA GLU A 4 -9.49 1.76 30.73
C GLU A 4 -10.83 1.62 29.98
N SER A 5 -11.60 2.70 29.86
CA SER A 5 -12.85 2.68 29.08
C SER A 5 -12.58 2.37 27.61
N PHE A 6 -11.47 2.88 27.06
CA PHE A 6 -11.08 2.60 25.67
C PHE A 6 -10.75 1.12 25.47
N GLN A 7 -10.01 0.50 26.40
CA GLN A 7 -9.69 -0.93 26.33
C GLN A 7 -10.95 -1.79 26.35
N ILE A 8 -11.88 -1.51 27.27
CA ILE A 8 -13.12 -2.28 27.41
C ILE A 8 -13.93 -2.22 26.11
N GLU A 9 -14.12 -1.03 25.53
CA GLU A 9 -14.90 -0.89 24.30
C GLU A 9 -14.21 -1.53 23.09
N VAL A 10 -12.88 -1.46 22.98
CA VAL A 10 -12.14 -2.14 21.90
C VAL A 10 -12.26 -3.66 22.02
N ILE A 11 -12.16 -4.21 23.23
CA ILE A 11 -12.33 -5.66 23.47
C ILE A 11 -13.76 -6.08 23.18
N GLU A 12 -14.76 -5.29 23.59
CA GLU A 12 -16.17 -5.54 23.29
C GLU A 12 -16.44 -5.50 21.77
N LEU A 13 -15.84 -4.56 21.05
CA LEU A 13 -15.96 -4.50 19.59
C LEU A 13 -15.37 -5.76 18.94
N GLY A 14 -14.22 -6.23 19.43
CA GLY A 14 -13.58 -7.45 18.96
C GLY A 14 -14.39 -8.71 19.27
N SER A 15 -15.05 -8.77 20.44
CA SER A 15 -15.88 -9.92 20.84
C SER A 15 -17.14 -10.07 19.99
N ARG A 16 -17.64 -8.97 19.40
CA ARG A 16 -18.72 -8.97 18.40
C ARG A 16 -18.27 -9.47 17.02
N GLY A 17 -16.99 -9.83 16.85
CA GLY A 17 -16.44 -10.29 15.58
C GLY A 17 -16.15 -9.18 14.58
N VAL A 18 -16.15 -7.91 15.01
CA VAL A 18 -15.77 -6.78 14.16
C VAL A 18 -14.24 -6.74 14.08
N PRO A 19 -13.65 -6.67 12.87
CA PRO A 19 -12.20 -6.58 12.75
C PRO A 19 -11.72 -5.26 13.38
N LEU A 20 -10.75 -5.34 14.30
CA LEU A 20 -10.23 -4.16 14.98
C LEU A 20 -9.23 -3.46 14.06
N THR A 21 -9.73 -2.59 13.21
CA THR A 21 -8.93 -1.64 12.44
C THR A 21 -9.09 -0.25 13.03
N VAL A 22 -8.13 0.64 12.78
CA VAL A 22 -8.22 2.05 13.21
C VAL A 22 -9.53 2.68 12.70
N ALA A 23 -9.91 2.39 11.46
CA ALA A 23 -11.14 2.91 10.85
C ALA A 23 -12.40 2.45 11.60
N ASN A 24 -12.50 1.16 11.91
CA ASN A 24 -13.68 0.60 12.60
C ASN A 24 -13.80 1.14 14.03
N VAL A 25 -12.68 1.24 14.74
CA VAL A 25 -12.65 1.78 16.11
C VAL A 25 -12.97 3.28 16.11
N VAL A 26 -12.44 4.06 15.15
CA VAL A 26 -12.79 5.48 14.98
C VAL A 26 -14.28 5.65 14.69
N ALA A 27 -14.84 4.81 13.80
CA ALA A 27 -16.25 4.85 13.46
C ALA A 27 -17.14 4.53 14.67
N HIS A 28 -16.72 3.58 15.51
CA HIS A 28 -17.47 3.18 16.72
C HIS A 28 -17.37 4.23 17.83
N LEU A 29 -16.16 4.69 18.13
CA LEU A 29 -15.86 5.52 19.31
C LEU A 29 -15.91 7.03 19.04
N ARG A 30 -16.05 7.43 17.77
CA ARG A 30 -16.02 8.83 17.31
C ARG A 30 -14.81 9.61 17.85
N THR A 31 -13.69 8.91 18.05
CA THR A 31 -12.45 9.46 18.61
C THR A 31 -11.47 9.77 17.47
N PRO A 32 -10.64 10.82 17.57
CA PRO A 32 -9.67 11.14 16.53
C PRO A 32 -8.73 9.97 16.22
N PRO A 33 -8.40 9.72 14.93
CA PRO A 33 -7.66 8.54 14.49
C PRO A 33 -6.29 8.41 15.13
N ALA A 34 -5.58 9.52 15.34
CA ALA A 34 -4.27 9.52 16.00
C ALA A 34 -4.31 8.96 17.43
N ARG A 35 -5.36 9.28 18.20
CA ARG A 35 -5.55 8.77 19.57
C ARG A 35 -5.94 7.30 19.57
N VAL A 36 -6.80 6.89 18.64
CA VAL A 36 -7.19 5.49 18.48
C VAL A 36 -5.97 4.63 18.14
N GLN A 37 -5.17 5.06 17.17
CA GLN A 37 -3.94 4.38 16.79
C GLN A 37 -2.98 4.25 17.98
N GLN A 38 -2.72 5.36 18.69
CA GLN A 38 -1.86 5.33 19.88
C GLN A 38 -2.38 4.38 20.97
N GLY A 39 -3.69 4.30 21.15
CA GLY A 39 -4.35 3.39 22.09
C GLY A 39 -4.18 1.92 21.68
N LEU A 40 -4.42 1.60 20.41
CA LEU A 40 -4.25 0.25 19.87
C LEU A 40 -2.78 -0.20 19.93
N ASP A 41 -1.84 0.68 19.55
CA ASP A 41 -0.39 0.42 19.64
C ASP A 41 0.06 0.18 21.08
N ARG A 42 -0.58 0.85 22.05
CA ARG A 42 -0.30 0.64 23.47
C ARG A 42 -0.85 -0.71 23.94
N MET A 43 -2.09 -1.06 23.59
CA MET A 43 -2.68 -2.36 23.92
C MET A 43 -1.89 -3.53 23.29
N ALA A 44 -1.39 -3.36 22.07
CA ALA A 44 -0.53 -4.35 21.42
C ALA A 44 0.80 -4.53 22.17
N ARG A 45 1.45 -3.44 22.60
CA ARG A 45 2.66 -3.49 23.44
C ARG A 45 2.43 -4.13 24.81
N GLU A 46 1.25 -3.93 25.38
CA GLU A 46 0.82 -4.56 26.64
C GLU A 46 0.43 -6.05 26.45
N GLY A 47 0.43 -6.55 25.21
CA GLY A 47 0.15 -7.94 24.88
C GLY A 47 -1.33 -8.32 24.90
N LEU A 48 -2.22 -7.33 24.94
CA LEU A 48 -3.68 -7.51 24.89
C LEU A 48 -4.19 -7.75 23.47
N LEU A 49 -3.50 -7.18 22.49
CA LEU A 49 -3.80 -7.32 21.07
C LEU A 49 -2.61 -7.94 20.34
N ASP A 50 -2.90 -8.88 19.45
CA ASP A 50 -1.96 -9.38 18.45
C ASP A 50 -2.11 -8.55 17.18
N LEU A 51 -0.99 -8.09 16.61
CA LEU A 51 -0.96 -7.29 15.40
C LEU A 51 -0.74 -8.21 14.19
N GLU A 52 -1.71 -8.26 13.28
CA GLU A 52 -1.66 -9.01 12.04
C GLU A 52 -1.72 -8.02 10.88
N VAL A 53 -0.77 -8.12 9.95
CA VAL A 53 -0.75 -7.30 8.75
C VAL A 53 -1.30 -8.15 7.61
N ASP A 54 -2.43 -7.74 7.04
CA ASP A 54 -2.92 -8.38 5.82
C ASP A 54 -2.09 -7.88 4.64
N GLU A 55 -1.20 -8.73 4.13
CA GLU A 55 -0.31 -8.40 3.02
C GLU A 55 -1.07 -8.14 1.71
N ASN A 56 -2.30 -8.64 1.56
CA ASN A 56 -3.08 -8.48 0.33
C ASN A 56 -3.80 -7.13 0.31
N GLU A 57 -4.32 -6.72 1.46
CA GLU A 57 -5.15 -5.50 1.56
C GLU A 57 -4.36 -4.29 2.09
N GLY A 58 -3.15 -4.52 2.63
CA GLY A 58 -2.23 -3.46 3.02
C GLY A 58 -2.65 -2.70 4.28
N PHE A 59 -3.57 -3.24 5.08
CA PHE A 59 -3.94 -2.68 6.37
C PHE A 59 -3.60 -3.59 7.54
N VAL A 60 -3.47 -2.95 8.70
CA VAL A 60 -3.16 -3.60 9.97
C VAL A 60 -4.46 -3.95 10.68
N VAL A 61 -4.62 -5.22 11.03
CA VAL A 61 -5.73 -5.74 11.83
C VAL A 61 -5.20 -6.11 13.21
N TYR A 62 -5.84 -5.58 14.24
CA TYR A 62 -5.59 -5.99 15.61
C TYR A 62 -6.53 -7.15 15.96
N ARG A 63 -6.03 -8.18 16.63
CA ARG A 63 -6.84 -9.29 17.16
C ARG A 63 -6.74 -9.34 18.66
N VAL A 64 -7.86 -9.54 19.35
CA VAL A 64 -7.85 -9.69 20.80
C VAL A 64 -7.25 -11.04 21.16
N ARG A 65 -6.17 -11.02 21.96
CA ARG A 65 -5.48 -12.25 22.33
C ARG A 65 -6.38 -13.13 23.21
N GLY A 66 -6.50 -14.41 22.87
CA GLY A 66 -7.36 -15.37 23.59
C GLY A 66 -8.82 -15.38 23.12
N LEU A 67 -9.24 -14.42 22.31
CA LEU A 67 -10.50 -14.47 21.55
C LEU A 67 -10.18 -15.08 20.19
N SER A 68 -10.16 -16.42 20.13
CA SER A 68 -10.15 -17.14 18.86
C SER A 68 -11.49 -16.93 18.17
N THR A 69 -11.67 -15.78 17.53
CA THR A 69 -12.73 -15.57 16.54
C THR A 69 -12.41 -16.48 15.36
N SER A 70 -12.92 -17.70 15.43
CA SER A 70 -13.05 -18.58 14.28
C SER A 70 -14.05 -17.96 13.30
N LEU A 71 -13.66 -16.87 12.65
CA LEU A 71 -14.43 -16.30 11.55
C LEU A 71 -14.14 -17.14 10.29
N PRO A 72 -15.19 -17.66 9.62
CA PRO A 72 -15.06 -18.58 8.51
C PRO A 72 -14.81 -17.81 7.21
N LEU A 73 -13.61 -17.23 7.04
CA LEU A 73 -13.23 -16.60 5.77
C LEU A 73 -12.52 -17.55 4.79
N ALA A 74 -12.57 -18.87 5.03
CA ALA A 74 -12.00 -19.86 4.12
C ALA A 74 -12.90 -21.08 3.89
N ARG A 75 -14.18 -20.88 3.57
CA ARG A 75 -14.97 -21.90 2.85
C ARG A 75 -14.63 -21.87 1.35
N ARG A 76 -13.37 -22.13 0.99
CA ARG A 76 -13.01 -22.54 -0.38
C ARG A 76 -11.72 -23.36 -0.46
N ARG A 77 -11.64 -24.43 0.34
CA ARG A 77 -11.11 -25.73 -0.13
C ARG A 77 -11.43 -26.80 0.90
N ALA A 78 -12.31 -27.72 0.52
CA ALA A 78 -12.49 -28.97 1.22
C ALA A 78 -11.17 -29.75 1.17
N ALA A 79 -10.45 -29.80 2.29
CA ALA A 79 -9.39 -30.75 2.54
C ALA A 79 -9.46 -31.17 4.02
N ARG A 80 -10.28 -32.21 4.23
CA ARG A 80 -10.20 -33.26 5.25
C ARG A 80 -9.29 -32.97 6.47
N PRO A 81 -9.82 -32.90 7.71
CA PRO A 81 -8.97 -32.86 8.89
C PRO A 81 -8.24 -34.20 9.05
N LYS A 82 -6.90 -34.14 9.07
CA LYS A 82 -6.03 -35.25 9.45
C LYS A 82 -5.80 -35.16 10.98
N PRO A 83 -5.94 -36.26 11.75
CA PRO A 83 -5.74 -36.23 13.20
C PRO A 83 -4.32 -35.75 13.55
N ILE A 84 -4.24 -34.83 14.51
CA ILE A 84 -3.02 -34.18 14.98
C ILE A 84 -2.40 -35.07 16.06
N ASP A 85 -1.43 -35.90 15.66
CA ASP A 85 -0.46 -36.51 16.56
C ASP A 85 0.95 -36.14 16.06
N SER A 86 1.45 -34.99 16.50
CA SER A 86 2.89 -34.70 16.65
C SER A 86 3.09 -33.26 17.09
N ILE A 87 3.55 -33.11 18.33
CA ILE A 87 4.14 -31.87 18.85
C ILE A 87 5.44 -31.66 18.07
N THR A 88 5.41 -30.85 17.00
CA THR A 88 6.63 -30.33 16.38
C THR A 88 6.98 -28.99 17.03
N PRO A 89 8.25 -28.77 17.42
CA PRO A 89 8.69 -27.49 17.92
C PRO A 89 8.54 -26.45 16.80
N VAL A 90 7.68 -25.46 17.04
CA VAL A 90 7.47 -24.33 16.15
C VAL A 90 8.76 -23.52 16.10
N THR A 91 9.58 -23.78 15.08
CA THR A 91 10.69 -22.92 14.74
C THR A 91 10.09 -21.65 14.17
N TYR A 92 10.03 -20.59 15.00
CA TYR A 92 9.69 -19.25 14.53
C TYR A 92 10.78 -18.79 13.57
N THR A 93 10.61 -19.08 12.30
CA THR A 93 11.41 -18.47 11.23
C THR A 93 11.08 -16.99 11.25
N ARG A 94 11.93 -16.19 11.92
CA ARG A 94 11.86 -14.74 11.94
C ARG A 94 11.76 -14.27 10.48
N PRO A 95 10.66 -13.62 10.05
CA PRO A 95 10.56 -13.14 8.68
C PRO A 95 11.71 -12.16 8.47
N SER A 96 12.69 -12.53 7.66
CA SER A 96 13.64 -11.56 7.13
C SER A 96 12.80 -10.55 6.36
N LEU A 97 12.63 -9.35 6.92
CA LEU A 97 12.06 -8.19 6.24
C LEU A 97 12.70 -8.13 4.84
N ARG A 98 12.00 -8.64 3.83
CA ARG A 98 12.34 -8.35 2.45
C ARG A 98 11.96 -6.89 2.27
N MET A 99 12.91 -6.00 2.57
CA MET A 99 12.84 -4.62 2.13
C MET A 99 12.74 -4.69 0.61
N THR A 100 11.52 -4.58 0.10
CA THR A 100 11.32 -4.33 -1.32
C THR A 100 12.08 -3.03 -1.60
N PRO A 101 12.99 -3.03 -2.59
CA PRO A 101 13.85 -1.88 -2.84
C PRO A 101 12.97 -0.65 -3.10
N GLN A 102 12.96 0.29 -2.15
CA GLN A 102 12.22 1.53 -2.26
C GLN A 102 12.77 2.30 -3.46
N LYS A 103 11.89 2.63 -4.41
CA LYS A 103 12.29 3.42 -5.57
C LYS A 103 12.40 4.89 -5.16
N SER A 104 13.53 5.52 -5.48
CA SER A 104 13.74 6.92 -5.16
C SER A 104 12.92 7.81 -6.09
N VAL A 105 11.95 8.53 -5.51
CA VAL A 105 11.09 9.49 -6.23
C VAL A 105 11.92 10.58 -6.89
N THR A 106 12.97 11.05 -6.21
CA THR A 106 13.89 12.08 -6.72
C THR A 106 14.55 11.64 -8.02
N LEU A 107 14.96 10.37 -8.13
CA LEU A 107 15.62 9.85 -9.32
C LEU A 107 14.64 9.76 -10.50
N ALA A 108 13.38 9.38 -10.25
CA ALA A 108 12.35 9.34 -11.28
C ALA A 108 12.05 10.74 -11.86
N VAL A 109 11.99 11.77 -11.00
CA VAL A 109 11.77 13.16 -11.41
C VAL A 109 12.96 13.69 -12.21
N VAL A 110 14.19 13.47 -11.72
CA VAL A 110 15.41 13.91 -12.42
C VAL A 110 15.54 13.24 -13.79
N LEU A 111 15.28 11.93 -13.90
CA LEU A 111 15.28 11.24 -15.20
C LEU A 111 14.20 11.79 -16.14
N GLY A 112 13.01 12.08 -15.62
CA GLY A 112 11.91 12.64 -16.40
C GLY A 112 12.20 14.04 -16.92
N ALA A 113 12.99 14.82 -16.17
CA ALA A 113 13.42 16.17 -16.52
C ALA A 113 14.53 16.17 -17.58
N LEU A 114 15.48 15.24 -17.50
CA LEU A 114 16.63 15.17 -18.40
C LEU A 114 16.24 14.66 -19.79
N VAL A 115 15.39 13.64 -19.85
CA VAL A 115 14.96 13.02 -21.10
C VAL A 115 13.46 12.71 -21.04
N PRO A 116 12.64 13.39 -21.86
CA PRO A 116 11.21 13.12 -21.94
C PRO A 116 10.93 11.63 -22.18
N GLY A 117 10.17 11.01 -21.28
CA GLY A 117 9.79 9.60 -21.35
C GLY A 117 10.65 8.62 -20.52
N LEU A 118 11.92 8.93 -20.22
CA LEU A 118 12.78 8.03 -19.43
C LEU A 118 12.37 7.94 -17.95
N GLY A 119 11.93 9.05 -17.35
CA GLY A 119 11.40 9.04 -15.97
C GLY A 119 10.15 8.16 -15.83
N LEU A 120 9.30 8.16 -16.86
CA LEU A 120 8.13 7.28 -16.94
C LEU A 120 8.54 5.81 -17.07
N ALA A 121 9.56 5.50 -17.87
CA ALA A 121 10.07 4.13 -18.04
C ALA A 121 10.60 3.51 -16.74
N TYR A 122 11.17 4.32 -15.85
CA TYR A 122 11.69 3.85 -14.56
C TYR A 122 10.58 3.46 -13.56
N ALA A 123 9.48 4.23 -13.56
CA ALA A 123 8.42 4.10 -12.56
C ALA A 123 7.22 3.28 -13.03
N ALA A 124 6.79 3.44 -14.29
CA ALA A 124 5.52 2.93 -14.80
C ALA A 124 5.63 1.57 -15.54
N PRO A 125 4.52 0.83 -15.67
CA PRO A 125 4.49 -0.40 -16.46
C PRO A 125 4.73 -0.12 -17.96
N LEU A 126 5.51 -0.99 -18.62
CA LEU A 126 5.89 -0.87 -20.04
C LEU A 126 4.71 -0.63 -20.99
N ARG A 127 3.53 -1.18 -20.65
CA ARG A 127 2.29 -1.01 -21.43
C ARG A 127 1.83 0.44 -21.53
N VAL A 128 2.17 1.30 -20.58
CA VAL A 128 1.84 2.74 -20.58
C VAL A 128 2.97 3.57 -21.16
N VAL A 129 4.21 3.16 -20.87
CA VAL A 129 5.43 3.88 -21.30
C VAL A 129 5.57 3.89 -22.81
N LEU A 130 5.31 2.75 -23.48
CA LEU A 130 5.40 2.62 -24.93
C LEU A 130 4.46 3.57 -25.69
N PRO A 131 3.12 3.57 -25.45
CA PRO A 131 2.22 4.47 -26.16
C PRO A 131 2.48 5.94 -25.85
N ALA A 132 2.83 6.29 -24.60
CA ALA A 132 3.18 7.66 -24.24
C ALA A 132 4.43 8.16 -24.98
N SER A 133 5.47 7.34 -25.05
CA SER A 133 6.71 7.68 -25.77
C SER A 133 6.46 7.82 -27.27
N LEU A 134 5.68 6.91 -27.85
CA LEU A 134 5.29 6.98 -29.26
C LEU A 134 4.55 8.29 -29.57
N LEU A 135 3.61 8.68 -28.71
CA LEU A 135 2.83 9.90 -28.85
C LEU A 135 3.73 11.14 -28.82
N VAL A 136 4.67 11.23 -27.88
CA VAL A 136 5.64 12.34 -27.80
C VAL A 136 6.48 12.44 -29.07
N ILE A 137 6.97 11.32 -29.60
CA ILE A 137 7.78 11.30 -30.83
C ILE A 137 6.95 11.75 -32.04
N VAL A 138 5.71 11.26 -32.17
CA VAL A 138 4.80 11.61 -33.27
C VAL A 138 4.46 13.10 -33.24
N PHE A 139 4.06 13.63 -32.08
CA PHE A 139 3.76 15.05 -31.91
C PHE A 139 5.01 15.92 -32.11
N GLY A 140 6.17 15.51 -31.60
CA GLY A 140 7.43 16.21 -31.80
C GLY A 140 7.79 16.33 -33.28
N LYS A 141 7.60 15.26 -34.07
CA LYS A 141 7.81 15.29 -35.53
C LYS A 141 6.78 16.17 -36.26
N LEU A 142 5.52 16.13 -35.85
CA LEU A 142 4.46 16.95 -36.44
C LEU A 142 4.65 18.45 -36.17
N LEU A 143 5.13 18.81 -34.98
CA LEU A 143 5.39 20.20 -34.58
C LEU A 143 6.76 20.71 -35.02
N ALA A 144 7.72 19.84 -35.36
CA ALA A 144 9.06 20.24 -35.82
C ALA A 144 9.08 21.29 -36.95
N PRO A 145 8.26 21.22 -38.02
CA PRO A 145 8.23 22.26 -39.05
C PRO A 145 7.69 23.61 -38.55
N LEU A 146 6.96 23.61 -37.43
CA LEU A 146 6.52 24.84 -36.76
C LEU A 146 7.55 25.23 -35.68
N LEU A 147 8.70 25.72 -36.14
CA LEU A 147 9.87 26.09 -35.31
C LEU A 147 9.53 26.93 -34.06
N ILE A 148 8.46 27.74 -34.09
CA ILE A 148 8.02 28.59 -32.97
C ILE A 148 7.40 27.76 -31.84
N PHE A 149 6.68 26.69 -32.14
CA PHE A 149 5.99 25.86 -31.14
C PHE A 149 6.84 24.70 -30.62
N ALA A 150 7.87 24.31 -31.36
CA ALA A 150 8.79 23.25 -30.96
C ALA A 150 9.38 23.43 -29.54
N PRO A 151 9.97 24.57 -29.15
CA PRO A 151 10.53 24.73 -27.80
C PRO A 151 9.46 24.69 -26.71
N LEU A 152 8.28 25.28 -26.95
CA LEU A 152 7.17 25.26 -26.00
C LEU A 152 6.64 23.84 -25.77
N PHE A 153 6.52 23.05 -26.85
CA PHE A 153 6.13 21.65 -26.77
C PHE A 153 7.14 20.83 -25.97
N TRP A 154 8.45 21.01 -26.19
CA TRP A 154 9.48 20.29 -25.44
C TRP A 154 9.47 20.63 -23.96
N VAL A 155 9.35 21.92 -23.59
CA VAL A 155 9.24 22.33 -22.19
C VAL A 155 7.99 21.71 -21.54
N PHE A 156 6.86 21.72 -22.25
CA PHE A 156 5.63 21.11 -21.77
C PHE A 156 5.77 19.59 -21.59
N ALA A 157 6.36 18.89 -22.58
CA ALA A 157 6.59 17.46 -22.53
C ALA A 157 7.50 17.06 -21.35
N ILE A 158 8.54 17.86 -21.08
CA ILE A 158 9.42 17.68 -19.91
C ILE A 158 8.62 17.83 -18.61
N GLY A 159 7.83 18.91 -18.48
CA GLY A 159 7.02 19.15 -17.29
C GLY A 159 6.02 18.03 -17.01
N VAL A 160 5.31 17.59 -18.05
CA VAL A 160 4.36 16.47 -17.98
C VAL A 160 5.09 15.17 -17.61
N SER A 161 6.22 14.87 -18.26
CA SER A 161 7.05 13.69 -17.97
C SER A 161 7.51 13.64 -16.51
N ALA A 162 8.02 14.75 -15.98
CA ALA A 162 8.47 14.85 -14.59
C ALA A 162 7.30 14.69 -13.60
N LEU A 163 6.15 15.33 -13.87
CA LEU A 163 4.95 15.24 -13.04
C LEU A 163 4.44 13.81 -12.96
N PHE A 164 4.23 13.15 -14.11
CA PHE A 164 3.74 11.78 -14.14
C PHE A 164 4.74 10.78 -13.55
N GLY A 165 6.05 10.96 -13.78
CA GLY A 165 7.10 10.14 -13.18
C GLY A 165 7.09 10.20 -11.65
N GLY A 166 6.94 11.41 -11.08
CA GLY A 166 6.81 11.61 -9.64
C GLY A 166 5.54 11.01 -9.05
N LEU A 167 4.39 11.26 -9.68
CA LEU A 167 3.08 10.75 -9.24
C LEU A 167 3.04 9.22 -9.22
N TYR A 168 3.61 8.58 -10.26
CA TYR A 168 3.73 7.12 -10.30
C TYR A 168 4.65 6.56 -9.23
N ALA A 169 5.78 7.21 -8.95
CA ALA A 169 6.71 6.76 -7.92
C ALA A 169 6.09 6.85 -6.51
N VAL A 170 5.34 7.92 -6.22
CA VAL A 170 4.59 8.07 -4.97
C VAL A 170 3.54 6.96 -4.83
N ARG A 171 2.75 6.74 -5.89
CA ARG A 171 1.71 5.70 -5.89
C ARG A 171 2.31 4.30 -5.70
N TYR A 172 3.42 4.00 -6.40
CA TYR A 172 4.14 2.74 -6.23
C TYR A 172 4.63 2.52 -4.80
N ASN A 173 5.11 3.58 -4.13
CA ASN A 173 5.54 3.49 -2.74
C ASN A 173 4.39 3.29 -1.76
N GLN A 174 3.16 3.73 -2.10
CA GLN A 174 1.97 3.53 -1.28
C GLN A 174 1.35 2.13 -1.44
N GLU A 175 1.31 1.61 -2.67
CA GLU A 175 0.62 0.34 -2.98
C GLU A 175 1.53 -0.89 -2.81
N GLY A 176 2.85 -0.70 -2.69
CA GLY A 176 3.83 -1.78 -2.55
C GLY A 176 3.98 -2.69 -3.78
N HIS A 177 3.16 -2.46 -4.82
CA HIS A 177 3.07 -3.25 -6.04
C HIS A 177 2.89 -2.33 -7.26
N ARG A 178 3.27 -2.80 -8.46
CA ARG A 178 3.06 -2.05 -9.70
C ARG A 178 1.58 -2.14 -10.12
N ALA A 179 0.70 -1.32 -9.56
CA ALA A 179 -0.69 -1.30 -10.02
C ALA A 179 -0.79 -0.70 -11.44
N PRO A 180 -1.50 -1.34 -12.38
CA PRO A 180 -1.84 -0.73 -13.65
C PRO A 180 -2.87 0.40 -13.45
N LEU A 181 -2.67 1.56 -14.09
CA LEU A 181 -3.59 2.71 -14.03
C LEU A 181 -4.99 2.44 -14.63
N LEU A 182 -5.17 1.32 -15.32
CA LEU A 182 -6.41 0.89 -15.95
C LEU A 182 -6.67 -0.54 -15.48
N SER A 183 -7.56 -0.69 -14.50
CA SER A 183 -8.26 -1.94 -14.17
C SER A 183 -9.64 -1.92 -14.81
#